data_AF-A0A272EPG7-F1
#
_entry.id   AF-A0A272EPG7-F1
#
_cell.length_a   1.000
_cell.length_b   1.000
_cell.length_c   1.000
_cell.angle_alpha   90.00
_cell.angle_beta   90.00
_cell.angle_gamma   90.00
#
_symmetry.space_group_name_H-M   'P 1'
#
loop_
_entity.id
_entity.type
_entity.pdbx_description
1 polymer ?
#
loop_
_entity_poly.entity_id
_entity_poly.type
_entity_poly.pdbx_seq_one_letter_code
_entity_poly.pdbx_strand_id
1 'polypeptide(L)' 'MQAWVSGFCGCEILEAKLHDEKEDGQRFLVYEIKALRPDGQILKLEMHARTGALLKVKRKGFAH' A
#
# COMPACT_ATOMS: atom_id res chain seq x y z
N MET A 1 10.26 29.55 7.07
CA MET A 1 9.83 28.25 7.62
C MET A 1 8.93 27.60 6.57
N GLN A 2 9.40 26.58 5.87
CA GLN A 2 8.64 25.93 4.79
C GLN A 2 7.77 24.83 5.40
N ALA A 3 6.45 25.04 5.38
CA ALA A 3 5.46 24.07 5.82
C ALA A 3 5.35 22.96 4.77
N TRP A 4 5.88 21.80 5.09
CA TRP A 4 5.55 20.57 4.38
C TRP A 4 4.16 20.16 4.87
N VAL A 5 3.11 20.57 4.16
CA VAL A 5 1.81 19.90 4.29
C VAL A 5 1.92 18.60 3.51
N SER A 6 2.75 17.69 4.02
CA SER A 6 2.67 16.28 3.66
C SER A 6 1.31 15.84 4.18
N GLY A 7 0.37 15.58 3.27
CA GLY A 7 -0.89 14.92 3.59
C GLY A 7 -0.58 13.54 4.17
N PHE A 8 -0.26 13.51 5.46
CA PHE A 8 -0.08 12.29 6.20
C PHE A 8 -1.47 11.68 6.26
N CYS A 9 -1.66 10.56 5.57
CA CYS A 9 -2.91 9.80 5.56
C CYS A 9 -3.39 9.46 6.98
N GLY A 10 -2.52 9.62 8.00
CA GLY A 10 -2.73 9.12 9.37
C GLY A 10 -2.82 7.60 9.38
N CYS A 11 -2.41 6.96 8.28
CA CYS A 11 -2.64 5.56 8.03
C CYS A 11 -1.54 4.74 8.72
N GLU A 12 -1.96 3.80 9.56
CA GLU A 12 -1.07 2.87 10.24
C GLU A 12 -0.83 1.65 9.34
N ILE A 13 0.43 1.22 9.22
CA ILE A 13 0.75 0.00 8.48
C ILE A 13 0.58 -1.19 9.41
N LEU A 14 -0.40 -2.04 9.10
CA LEU A 14 -0.68 -3.27 9.86
C LEU A 14 0.23 -4.42 9.43
N GLU A 15 0.47 -4.53 8.12
CA GLU A 15 1.26 -5.62 7.55
C GLU A 15 1.91 -5.17 6.25
N ALA A 16 3.15 -5.58 6.01
CA ALA A 16 3.83 -5.43 4.73
C ALA A 16 4.48 -6.75 4.35
N LYS A 17 4.14 -7.26 3.16
CA LYS A 17 4.71 -8.48 2.60
C LYS A 17 5.29 -8.21 1.22
N LEU A 18 6.30 -8.98 0.84
CA LEU A 18 6.95 -8.91 -0.46
C LEU A 18 6.75 -10.24 -1.17
N HIS A 19 6.28 -10.20 -2.41
CA HIS A 19 6.04 -11.39 -3.23
C HIS A 19 6.59 -11.17 -4.64
N ASP A 20 6.94 -12.26 -5.32
CA ASP A 20 7.25 -12.24 -6.75
C ASP A 20 5.97 -12.38 -7.58
N GLU A 21 5.88 -11.59 -8.63
CA GLU A 21 4.81 -11.64 -9.62
C GLU A 21 5.43 -11.80 -11.02
N LYS A 22 4.65 -12.37 -11.94
CA LYS A 22 5.08 -12.58 -13.32
C LYS A 22 4.02 -12.06 -14.29
N GLU A 23 4.40 -11.08 -15.10
CA GLU A 23 3.57 -10.51 -16.16
C GLU A 23 4.39 -10.49 -17.47
N ASP A 24 3.78 -10.92 -18.58
CA ASP A 24 4.41 -10.98 -19.91
C ASP A 24 5.81 -11.66 -19.94
N GLY A 25 6.01 -12.68 -19.10
CA GLY A 25 7.28 -13.40 -19.02
C GLY A 25 8.34 -12.74 -18.13
N GLN A 26 8.11 -11.51 -17.67
CA GLN A 26 9.01 -10.77 -16.77
C GLN A 26 8.61 -10.97 -15.32
N ARG A 27 9.59 -11.22 -14.45
CA ARG A 27 9.39 -11.29 -13.01
C ARG A 27 9.65 -9.92 -12.38
N PHE A 28 8.77 -9.50 -11.50
CA PHE A 28 8.95 -8.29 -10.69
C PHE A 28 8.45 -8.53 -9.27
N LEU A 29 8.87 -7.66 -8.37
CA LEU A 29 8.53 -7.74 -6.95
C LEU A 29 7.39 -6.78 -6.64
N VAL A 30 6.44 -7.24 -5.84
CA VAL A 30 5.28 -6.47 -5.40
C VAL A 30 5.22 -6.43 -3.88
N TYR A 31 5.11 -5.22 -3.33
CA TYR A 31 4.73 -5.02 -1.95
C TYR A 31 3.22 -5.14 -1.82
N GLU A 32 2.78 -6.06 -0.97
CA GLU A 32 1.42 -6.10 -0.45
C GLU A 32 1.40 -5.43 0.92
N ILE A 33 0.76 -4.26 1.00
CA ILE A 33 0.69 -3.44 2.21
C ILE A 33 -0.75 -3.41 2.69
N LYS A 34 -0.98 -3.79 3.95
CA LYS A 34 -2.24 -3.56 4.64
C LYS A 34 -2.11 -2.33 5.53
N ALA A 35 -2.98 -1.35 5.32
CA ALA A 35 -2.99 -0.11 6.07
C ALA A 35 -4.35 0.13 6.71
N LEU A 36 -4.36 0.55 7.96
CA LEU A 36 -5.53 1.06 8.66
C LEU A 36 -5.57 2.57 8.49
N ARG A 37 -6.67 3.09 7.96
CA ARG A 37 -6.92 4.52 7.89
C ARG A 37 -7.49 5.06 9.20
N PRO A 38 -7.36 6.38 9.48
CA PRO A 38 -7.95 7.01 10.65
C PRO A 38 -9.48 6.88 10.77
N ASP A 39 -10.17 6.71 9.65
CA ASP A 39 -11.62 6.47 9.59
C ASP A 39 -12.00 5.01 9.93
N GLY A 40 -11.03 4.20 10.36
CA GLY A 40 -11.19 2.79 10.68
C GLY A 40 -11.12 1.88 9.45
N GLN A 41 -11.03 2.40 8.22
CA GLN A 41 -11.03 1.58 7.03
C GLN A 41 -9.70 0.85 6.81
N ILE A 42 -9.75 -0.45 6.52
CA ILE A 42 -8.57 -1.23 6.14
C ILE A 42 -8.43 -1.27 4.62
N LEU A 43 -7.26 -0.85 4.15
CA LEU A 43 -6.82 -0.95 2.77
C LEU A 43 -5.82 -2.09 2.59
N LYS A 44 -5.88 -2.72 1.43
CA LYS A 44 -4.79 -3.54 0.87
C LYS A 44 -4.29 -2.87 -0.39
N LEU A 45 -3.01 -2.53 -0.41
CA LEU A 45 -2.30 -1.89 -1.50
C LEU A 45 -1.35 -2.91 -2.11
N GLU A 46 -1.33 -3.02 -3.43
CA GLU A 46 -0.32 -3.77 -4.18
C GLU A 46 0.51 -2.74 -4.94
N MET A 47 1.81 -2.71 -4.68
CA MET A 47 2.73 -1.72 -5.22
C MET A 47 3.95 -2.37 -5.83
N HIS A 48 4.37 -1.89 -7.00
CA HIS A 48 5.59 -2.35 -7.63
C HIS A 48 6.81 -1.94 -6.79
N ALA A 49 7.59 -2.90 -6.31
CA ALA A 49 8.64 -2.67 -5.31
C ALA A 49 9.78 -1.77 -5.80
N ARG A 50 10.13 -1.87 -7.09
CA ARG A 50 11.20 -1.05 -7.70
C ARG A 50 10.77 0.39 -8.02
N THR A 51 9.60 0.58 -8.61
CA THR A 51 9.15 1.88 -9.13
C THR A 51 8.27 2.64 -8.14
N GLY A 52 7.74 1.96 -7.12
CA GLY A 52 6.72 2.50 -6.22
C GLY A 52 5.35 2.66 -6.87
N ALA A 53 5.16 2.20 -8.12
CA ALA A 53 3.89 2.33 -8.83
C ALA A 53 2.78 1.55 -8.10
N LEU A 54 1.64 2.21 -7.89
CA LEU A 54 0.46 1.57 -7.31
C LEU A 54 -0.22 0.70 -8.37
N LEU A 55 -0.19 -0.60 -8.17
CA LEU A 55 -0.78 -1.58 -9.07
C LEU A 55 -2.25 -1.81 -8.73
N LYS A 56 -2.58 -1.87 -7.43
CA LYS A 56 -3.94 -2.14 -6.97
C LYS A 56 -4.25 -1.54 -5.62
N VAL A 57 -5.51 -1.17 -5.44
CA VAL A 57 -6.10 -0.81 -4.15
C VAL A 57 -7.37 -1.61 -3.94
N LYS A 58 -7.45 -2.29 -2.79
CA LYS A 58 -8.65 -3.01 -2.36
C LYS A 58 -9.05 -2.53 -0.96
N ARG A 59 -10.35 -2.31 -0.74
CA ARG A 59 -10.91 -2.12 0.60
C ARG A 59 -11.15 -3.50 1.21
N LYS A 60 -10.62 -3.76 2.40
CA LYS A 60 -10.71 -5.05 3.08
C LYS A 60 -11.76 -5.09 4.19
N GLY A 61 -12.24 -3.93 4.65
CA GLY A 61 -13.25 -3.80 5.69
C GLY A 61 -12.97 -2.61 6.59
N PHE A 62 -13.47 -2.67 7.82
CA PHE A 62 -13.22 -1.71 8.89
C PHE A 62 -12.67 -2.45 10.12
N ALA A 63 -11.71 -1.83 10.83
CA ALA A 63 -11.34 -2.26 12.17
C ALA A 63 -12.41 -1.75 13.14
N HIS A 64 -12.95 -2.64 13.97
CA HIS A 64 -14.04 -2.38 14.90
C HIS A 64 -13.56 -2.57 16.34
#